data_AF-A0A450S6G1-F1
#
_entry.id   AF-A0A450S6G1-F1
#
_cell.length_a   1.000
_cell.length_b   1.000
_cell.length_c   1.000
_cell.angle_alpha   90.00
_cell.angle_beta   90.00
_cell.angle_gamma   90.00
#
_symmetry.space_group_name_H-M   'P 1'
#
loop_
_entity.id
_entity.type
_entity.pdbx_description
1 polymer ?
#
loop_
_entity_poly.entity_id
_entity_poly.type
_entity_poly.pdbx_seq_one_letter_code
_entity_poly.pdbx_strand_id
1 'polypeptide(L)'
;MILLFAIDGDQTWSGYRILFRHWRTAGVVREIRERLQLVGAMIPETNAEKYFQGLRERAWDTFAEELYDDVPAGEIVAEEDWSFDQTDESAPHFPWPVRWHRSFAALKSLHDRLADRDGDQVRAIFGPLVDGILPIVKTQGDNLFISRSASQMDRVLQNTMSLYRCQVMPCRFEAKLR
;
A
#
# COMPACT_ATOMS: atom_id res chain seq x y z
N MET A 1 -3.27 5.76 9.67
CA MET A 1 -2.93 4.68 8.73
C MET A 1 -1.73 5.09 7.89
N ILE A 2 -0.88 4.13 7.55
CA ILE A 2 0.33 4.24 6.73
C ILE A 2 0.22 3.13 5.68
N LEU A 3 0.26 3.49 4.40
CA LEU A 3 0.16 2.55 3.30
C LEU A 3 1.56 2.15 2.81
N LEU A 4 1.83 0.85 2.75
CA LEU A 4 3.08 0.28 2.22
C LEU A 4 2.82 -0.26 0.82
N PHE A 5 3.30 0.42 -0.20
CA PHE A 5 3.12 0.00 -1.60
C PHE A 5 4.19 -1.00 -2.01
N ALA A 6 3.80 -2.23 -2.29
CA ALA A 6 4.71 -3.31 -2.65
C ALA A 6 4.57 -3.72 -4.11
N ILE A 7 5.70 -3.80 -4.80
CA ILE A 7 5.86 -4.56 -6.04
C ILE A 7 6.69 -5.78 -5.67
N ASP A 8 6.34 -6.92 -6.23
CA ASP A 8 6.83 -8.22 -5.78
C ASP A 8 8.25 -8.54 -6.28
N GLY A 9 9.22 -7.78 -5.76
CA GLY A 9 10.64 -7.88 -6.10
C GLY A 9 11.53 -7.77 -4.87
N ASP A 10 12.72 -8.39 -4.94
CA ASP A 10 13.59 -8.56 -3.77
C ASP A 10 14.00 -7.23 -3.11
N GLN A 11 14.21 -6.18 -3.92
CA GLN A 11 14.55 -4.85 -3.40
C GLN A 11 13.46 -4.27 -2.48
N THR A 12 12.18 -4.45 -2.81
CA THR A 12 11.06 -3.99 -1.99
C THR A 12 11.11 -4.66 -0.62
N TRP A 13 11.24 -5.99 -0.62
CA TRP A 13 11.21 -6.80 0.60
C TRP A 13 12.45 -6.60 1.47
N SER A 14 13.65 -6.49 0.87
CA SER A 14 14.87 -6.12 1.60
C SER A 14 14.76 -4.74 2.24
N GLY A 15 14.17 -3.76 1.54
CA GLY A 15 13.91 -2.43 2.09
C GLY A 15 12.97 -2.47 3.30
N TYR A 16 11.88 -3.23 3.22
CA TYR A 16 10.93 -3.38 4.34
C TYR A 16 11.53 -4.08 5.54
N ARG A 17 12.31 -5.16 5.36
CA ARG A 17 13.03 -5.79 6.48
C ARG A 17 13.93 -4.80 7.22
N ILE A 18 14.71 -4.01 6.49
CA ILE A 18 15.59 -2.99 7.10
C ILE A 18 14.76 -1.94 7.86
N LEU A 19 13.67 -1.47 7.26
CA LEU A 19 12.78 -0.47 7.88
C LEU A 19 12.14 -1.01 9.17
N PHE A 20 11.58 -2.21 9.13
CA PHE A 20 10.90 -2.81 10.27
C PHE A 20 11.87 -3.13 11.40
N ARG A 21 13.06 -3.64 11.07
CA ARG A 21 14.14 -3.85 12.03
C ARG A 21 14.57 -2.55 12.69
N HIS A 22 14.62 -1.45 11.94
CA HIS A 22 14.92 -0.14 12.51
C HIS A 22 13.85 0.29 13.51
N TRP A 23 12.56 0.12 13.20
CA TRP A 23 11.46 0.43 14.13
C TRP A 23 11.47 -0.44 15.39
N ARG A 24 11.79 -1.72 15.24
CA ARG A 24 11.98 -2.65 16.37
C ARG A 24 13.12 -2.17 17.27
N THR A 25 14.27 -1.83 16.69
CA THR A 25 15.43 -1.33 17.43
C THR A 25 15.15 0.01 18.11
N ALA A 26 14.35 0.87 17.49
CA ALA A 26 13.95 2.16 18.03
C ALA A 26 12.81 2.08 19.07
N GLY A 27 12.21 0.90 19.28
CA GLY A 27 11.14 0.69 20.26
C GLY A 27 9.76 1.24 19.86
N VAL A 28 9.57 1.63 18.59
CA VAL A 28 8.32 2.25 18.09
C VAL A 28 7.41 1.27 17.35
N VAL A 29 7.81 -0.01 17.27
CA VAL A 29 7.12 -1.03 16.46
C VAL A 29 5.65 -1.20 16.85
N ARG A 30 5.32 -1.19 18.14
CA ARG A 30 3.93 -1.39 18.62
C ARG A 30 3.00 -0.27 18.17
N GLU A 31 3.47 0.97 18.16
CA GLU A 31 2.67 2.13 17.73
C GLU A 31 2.48 2.19 16.20
N ILE A 32 3.50 1.76 15.46
CA ILE A 32 3.49 1.83 13.99
C ILE A 32 2.71 0.65 13.41
N ARG A 33 2.91 -0.57 13.93
CA ARG A 33 2.39 -1.82 13.35
C ARG A 33 0.86 -1.82 13.19
N GLU A 34 0.15 -1.24 14.15
CA GLU A 34 -1.32 -1.09 14.15
C GLU A 34 -1.84 -0.13 13.06
N ARG A 35 -0.95 0.69 12.50
CA ARG A 35 -1.32 1.71 11.51
C ARG A 35 -0.93 1.29 10.10
N LEU A 36 -0.16 0.22 9.93
CA LEU A 36 0.31 -0.25 8.64
C LEU A 36 -0.80 -0.96 7.87
N GLN A 37 -0.79 -0.79 6.56
CA GLN A 37 -1.55 -1.62 5.62
C GLN A 37 -0.74 -1.80 4.35
N LEU A 38 -0.58 -3.05 3.91
CA LEU A 38 0.08 -3.36 2.66
C LEU A 38 -0.85 -3.15 1.46
N VAL A 39 -0.30 -2.56 0.40
CA VAL A 39 -0.97 -2.36 -0.88
C VAL A 39 -0.14 -3.05 -1.96
N GLY A 40 -0.72 -4.03 -2.65
CA GLY A 40 -0.09 -4.71 -3.77
C GLY A 40 -0.16 -3.84 -5.02
N ALA A 41 0.90 -3.10 -5.30
CA ALA A 41 0.99 -2.21 -6.43
C ALA A 41 1.30 -2.97 -7.73
N MET A 42 0.59 -2.60 -8.80
CA MET A 42 0.84 -3.08 -10.16
C MET A 42 0.74 -4.60 -10.33
N ILE A 43 -0.34 -5.19 -9.82
CA ILE A 43 -0.61 -6.62 -10.06
C ILE A 43 -0.85 -6.82 -11.56
N PRO A 44 -0.11 -7.73 -12.22
CA PRO A 44 -0.22 -7.93 -13.67
C PRO A 44 -1.59 -8.50 -14.06
N GLU A 45 -2.04 -8.21 -15.29
CA GLU A 45 -3.27 -8.78 -15.84
C GLU A 45 -3.14 -10.31 -16.02
N THR A 46 -1.98 -10.75 -16.49
CA THR A 46 -1.65 -12.17 -16.70
C THR A 46 -1.00 -12.77 -15.46
N ASN A 47 -1.39 -14.00 -15.08
CA ASN A 47 -0.87 -14.71 -13.91
C ASN A 47 -1.07 -13.95 -12.58
N ALA A 48 -2.11 -13.11 -12.49
CA ALA A 48 -2.42 -12.28 -11.33
C ALA A 48 -2.50 -13.09 -10.03
N GLU A 49 -3.11 -14.27 -10.06
CA GLU A 49 -3.27 -15.14 -8.89
C GLU A 49 -1.92 -15.60 -8.33
N LYS A 50 -1.04 -16.13 -9.18
CA LYS A 50 0.30 -16.58 -8.77
C LYS A 50 1.14 -15.42 -8.25
N TYR A 51 1.06 -14.26 -8.89
CA TYR A 51 1.74 -13.06 -8.43
C TYR A 51 1.21 -12.60 -7.07
N PHE A 52 -0.12 -12.60 -6.89
CA PHE A 52 -0.74 -12.19 -5.63
C PHE A 52 -0.40 -13.15 -4.48
N GLN A 53 -0.37 -14.45 -4.75
CA GLN A 53 0.07 -15.46 -3.77
C GLN A 53 1.52 -15.21 -3.33
N GLY A 54 2.46 -15.04 -4.28
CA GLY A 54 3.85 -14.74 -3.94
C GLY A 54 4.03 -13.42 -3.18
N LEU A 55 3.25 -12.40 -3.53
CA LEU A 55 3.24 -11.13 -2.82
C LEU A 55 2.72 -11.30 -1.38
N ARG A 56 1.62 -12.04 -1.18
CA ARG A 56 1.03 -12.31 0.14
C ARG A 56 1.96 -13.16 1.01
N GLU A 57 2.59 -14.19 0.43
CA GLU A 57 3.55 -15.04 1.14
C GLU A 57 4.72 -14.21 1.68
N ARG A 58 5.35 -13.41 0.80
CA ARG A 58 6.49 -12.56 1.20
C ARG A 58 6.09 -11.43 2.15
N ALA A 59 4.88 -10.90 2.02
CA ALA A 59 4.32 -9.96 2.97
C ALA A 59 4.22 -10.58 4.36
N TRP A 60 3.56 -11.74 4.45
CA TRP A 60 3.40 -12.45 5.70
C TRP A 60 4.75 -12.81 6.32
N ASP A 61 5.69 -13.39 5.56
CA ASP A 61 7.03 -13.72 6.05
C ASP A 61 7.73 -12.49 6.67
N THR A 62 7.66 -11.34 6.00
CA THR A 62 8.30 -10.10 6.46
C THR A 62 7.61 -9.55 7.72
N PHE A 63 6.28 -9.63 7.80
CA PHE A 63 5.53 -9.16 8.97
C PHE A 63 5.70 -10.12 10.16
N ALA A 64 5.65 -11.43 9.93
CA ALA A 64 5.87 -12.45 10.94
C ALA A 64 7.27 -12.35 11.54
N GLU A 65 8.29 -12.18 10.70
CA GLU A 65 9.69 -12.06 11.15
C GLU A 65 9.96 -10.77 11.92
N GLU A 66 9.39 -9.63 11.49
CA GLU A 66 9.81 -8.31 11.96
C GLU A 66 8.77 -7.53 12.82
N LEU A 67 7.48 -7.87 12.77
CA LEU A 67 6.40 -7.07 13.39
C LEU A 67 5.43 -7.86 14.30
N TYR A 68 5.14 -9.11 13.98
CA TYR A 68 4.26 -9.96 14.80
C TYR A 68 4.95 -10.44 16.06
N ASP A 69 4.11 -10.73 17.07
CA ASP A 69 4.56 -11.30 18.32
C ASP A 69 4.84 -12.81 18.11
N ASP A 70 5.96 -13.30 18.68
CA ASP A 70 6.35 -14.70 18.57
C ASP A 70 5.38 -15.56 19.40
N VAL A 71 4.68 -16.48 18.72
CA VAL A 71 3.79 -17.45 19.37
C VAL A 71 4.49 -18.82 19.39
N PRO A 72 4.78 -19.39 20.57
CA PRO A 72 5.45 -20.69 20.67
C PRO A 72 4.68 -21.80 19.97
N ALA A 73 5.41 -22.74 19.36
CA ALA A 73 4.80 -23.87 18.66
C ALA A 73 3.97 -24.74 19.61
N GLY A 74 2.67 -24.89 19.32
CA GLY A 74 1.73 -25.67 20.13
C GLY A 74 0.90 -24.85 21.11
N GLU A 75 1.14 -23.55 21.20
CA GLU A 75 0.29 -22.62 21.93
C GLU A 75 -0.72 -21.96 20.98
N ILE A 76 -1.90 -21.66 21.52
CA ILE A 76 -2.92 -20.89 20.80
C ILE A 76 -2.53 -19.42 20.93
N VAL A 77 -2.56 -18.67 19.84
CA VAL A 77 -2.40 -17.21 19.82
C VAL A 77 -3.33 -16.62 20.90
N ALA A 78 -2.77 -15.98 21.92
CA ALA A 78 -3.58 -15.36 22.96
C ALA A 78 -4.31 -14.13 22.40
N GLU A 79 -5.41 -13.70 23.02
CA GLU A 79 -6.14 -12.49 22.56
C GLU A 79 -5.26 -11.23 22.62
N GLU A 80 -4.25 -11.21 23.50
CA GLU A 80 -3.26 -10.14 23.59
C GLU A 80 -2.12 -10.19 22.55
N ASP A 81 -1.92 -11.33 21.86
CA ASP A 81 -0.83 -11.49 20.89
C ASP A 81 -1.19 -10.83 19.56
N TRP A 82 -0.32 -9.94 19.08
CA TRP A 82 -0.52 -9.29 17.79
C TRP A 82 0.11 -10.14 16.68
N SER A 83 -0.55 -11.24 16.34
CA SER A 83 -0.11 -12.21 15.33
C SER A 83 -1.30 -12.70 14.49
N PHE A 84 -1.08 -12.92 13.20
CA PHE A 84 -2.15 -13.23 12.24
C PHE A 84 -1.73 -14.38 11.30
N ASP A 85 -2.71 -15.16 10.87
CA ASP A 85 -2.51 -16.20 9.85
C ASP A 85 -2.19 -15.58 8.48
N GLN A 86 -1.39 -16.27 7.67
CA GLN A 86 -1.00 -15.83 6.32
C GLN A 86 -2.19 -15.53 5.38
N THR A 87 -3.32 -16.17 5.63
CA THR A 87 -4.53 -16.04 4.81
C THR A 87 -5.59 -15.12 5.42
N ASP A 88 -5.31 -14.51 6.58
CA ASP A 88 -6.22 -13.59 7.23
C ASP A 88 -6.34 -12.28 6.44
N GLU A 89 -7.49 -12.08 5.78
CA GLU A 89 -7.77 -10.92 4.94
C GLU A 89 -7.89 -9.60 5.72
N SER A 90 -8.08 -9.68 7.04
CA SER A 90 -8.15 -8.51 7.93
C SER A 90 -6.78 -8.04 8.41
N ALA A 91 -5.74 -8.86 8.22
CA ALA A 91 -4.41 -8.58 8.70
C ALA A 91 -3.70 -7.50 7.86
N PRO A 92 -2.82 -6.69 8.46
CA PRO A 92 -2.15 -5.58 7.77
C PRO A 92 -1.16 -6.05 6.68
N HIS A 93 -0.72 -7.31 6.73
CA HIS A 93 0.13 -7.91 5.70
C HIS A 93 -0.67 -8.32 4.45
N PHE A 94 -1.99 -8.52 4.57
CA PHE A 94 -2.81 -8.97 3.46
C PHE A 94 -2.91 -7.84 2.42
N PRO A 95 -2.36 -8.02 1.21
CA PRO A 95 -2.22 -6.90 0.28
C PRO A 95 -3.58 -6.46 -0.25
N TRP A 96 -3.86 -5.16 -0.22
CA TRP A 96 -4.95 -4.59 -1.02
C TRP A 96 -4.52 -4.49 -2.49
N PRO A 97 -5.12 -5.27 -3.39
CA PRO A 97 -4.62 -5.36 -4.75
C PRO A 97 -4.97 -4.10 -5.56
N VAL A 98 -3.96 -3.52 -6.20
CA VAL A 98 -4.13 -2.49 -7.25
C VAL A 98 -3.66 -3.08 -8.57
N ARG A 99 -4.62 -3.38 -9.45
CA ARG A 99 -4.36 -4.01 -10.74
C ARG A 99 -3.70 -3.02 -11.70
N TRP A 100 -2.64 -3.45 -12.39
CA TRP A 100 -2.12 -2.69 -13.50
C TRP A 100 -3.00 -2.90 -14.73
N HIS A 101 -3.33 -1.83 -15.44
CA HIS A 101 -3.98 -1.92 -16.74
C HIS A 101 -3.20 -1.10 -17.78
N ARG A 102 -2.83 -1.72 -18.88
CA ARG A 102 -2.05 -1.09 -19.98
C ARG A 102 -2.67 0.21 -20.50
N SER A 103 -4.00 0.30 -20.50
CA SER A 103 -4.70 1.51 -20.96
C SER A 103 -4.50 2.71 -20.03
N PHE A 104 -4.09 2.52 -18.76
CA PHE A 104 -3.79 3.60 -17.83
C PHE A 104 -2.36 4.15 -17.98
N ALA A 105 -1.40 3.30 -18.38
CA ALA A 105 -0.04 3.74 -18.68
C ALA A 105 0.03 4.75 -19.84
N ALA A 106 -0.91 4.65 -20.78
CA ALA A 106 -1.05 5.55 -21.91
C ALA A 106 -1.81 6.86 -21.58
N LEU A 107 -2.42 6.96 -20.39
CA LEU A 107 -3.17 8.16 -19.98
C LEU A 107 -2.20 9.23 -19.51
N LYS A 108 -1.84 10.14 -20.42
CA LYS A 108 -1.12 11.38 -20.08
C LYS A 108 -1.92 12.33 -19.17
N SER A 109 -3.24 12.12 -19.04
CA SER A 109 -4.13 12.89 -18.16
C SER A 109 -5.17 11.94 -17.54
N LEU A 110 -4.94 11.56 -16.28
CA LEU A 110 -5.94 10.87 -15.45
C LEU A 110 -7.13 11.79 -15.13
N HIS A 111 -6.87 13.10 -15.06
CA HIS A 111 -7.85 14.12 -14.66
C HIS A 111 -9.02 14.23 -15.65
N ASP A 112 -8.75 14.20 -16.96
CA ASP A 112 -9.80 14.41 -17.97
C ASP A 112 -10.77 13.22 -18.10
N ARG A 113 -10.34 11.97 -17.80
CA ARG A 113 -11.20 10.78 -17.89
C ARG A 113 -11.91 10.43 -16.58
N LEU A 114 -11.33 10.76 -15.41
CA LEU A 114 -12.07 10.63 -14.14
C LEU A 114 -13.30 11.55 -14.11
N ALA A 115 -13.25 12.68 -14.81
CA ALA A 115 -14.37 13.60 -14.94
C ALA A 115 -15.49 13.09 -15.87
N ASP A 116 -15.20 12.18 -16.81
CA ASP A 116 -16.10 11.88 -17.93
C ASP A 116 -16.41 10.38 -18.14
N ARG A 117 -16.92 9.70 -17.10
CA ARG A 117 -17.58 8.37 -17.18
C ARG A 117 -16.69 7.11 -17.24
N ASP A 118 -15.78 6.92 -16.28
CA ASP A 118 -15.08 5.62 -16.13
C ASP A 118 -15.02 5.09 -14.69
N GLY A 119 -16.08 5.33 -13.92
CA GLY A 119 -16.18 4.92 -12.51
C GLY A 119 -16.03 3.41 -12.29
N ASP A 120 -16.54 2.60 -13.23
CA ASP A 120 -16.44 1.13 -13.15
C ASP A 120 -15.01 0.65 -13.38
N GLN A 121 -14.27 1.28 -14.32
CA GLN A 121 -12.88 0.93 -14.58
C GLN A 121 -11.96 1.36 -13.43
N VAL A 122 -12.19 2.55 -12.85
CA VAL A 122 -11.48 3.01 -11.65
C VAL A 122 -11.76 2.08 -10.47
N ARG A 123 -13.04 1.68 -10.27
CA ARG A 123 -13.42 0.73 -9.22
C ARG A 123 -12.82 -0.67 -9.45
N ALA A 124 -12.70 -1.12 -10.67
CA ALA A 124 -12.06 -2.41 -10.97
C ALA A 124 -10.56 -2.44 -10.63
N ILE A 125 -9.88 -1.30 -10.71
CA ILE A 125 -8.43 -1.19 -10.46
C ILE A 125 -8.13 -0.86 -9.01
N PHE A 126 -8.83 0.13 -8.45
CA PHE A 126 -8.55 0.71 -7.13
C PHE A 126 -9.59 0.34 -6.08
N GLY A 127 -10.66 -0.39 -6.44
CA GLY A 127 -11.79 -0.70 -5.56
C GLY A 127 -11.37 -1.21 -4.19
N PRO A 128 -10.58 -2.30 -4.10
CA PRO A 128 -10.13 -2.85 -2.81
C PRO A 128 -9.38 -1.83 -1.94
N LEU A 129 -8.50 -1.02 -2.54
CA LEU A 129 -7.80 0.05 -1.85
C LEU A 129 -8.76 1.16 -1.37
N VAL A 130 -9.69 1.58 -2.22
CA VAL A 130 -10.67 2.63 -1.90
C VAL A 130 -11.62 2.16 -0.80
N ASP A 131 -12.13 0.94 -0.91
CA ASP A 131 -13.06 0.35 0.05
C ASP A 131 -12.39 0.21 1.44
N GLY A 132 -11.09 -0.05 1.50
CA GLY A 132 -10.31 -0.05 2.75
C GLY A 132 -10.02 1.35 3.33
N ILE A 133 -9.77 2.36 2.49
CA ILE A 133 -9.50 3.74 2.94
C ILE A 133 -10.77 4.47 3.38
N LEU A 134 -11.90 4.24 2.70
CA LEU A 134 -13.14 5.00 2.88
C LEU A 134 -13.66 5.03 4.33
N PRO A 135 -13.73 3.90 5.06
CA PRO A 135 -14.15 3.92 6.46
C PRO A 135 -13.28 4.83 7.32
N ILE A 136 -11.96 4.80 7.11
CA ILE A 136 -10.98 5.53 7.90
C ILE A 136 -11.09 7.04 7.64
N VAL A 137 -11.28 7.44 6.38
CA VAL A 137 -11.47 8.84 6.01
C VAL A 137 -12.80 9.37 6.54
N LYS A 138 -13.87 8.56 6.55
CA LYS A 138 -15.17 8.97 7.10
C LYS A 138 -15.09 9.19 8.61
N THR A 139 -14.41 8.31 9.35
CA THR A 139 -14.18 8.47 10.79
C THR A 139 -13.34 9.72 11.12
N GLN A 140 -12.41 10.11 10.24
CA GLN A 140 -11.67 11.38 10.38
C GLN A 140 -12.50 12.59 9.94
N GLY A 141 -13.35 12.44 8.92
CA GLY A 141 -14.23 13.46 8.39
C GLY A 141 -15.31 13.89 9.39
N ASP A 142 -15.85 12.97 10.18
CA ASP A 142 -16.82 13.30 11.24
C ASP A 142 -16.16 14.09 12.40
N ASN A 143 -14.86 13.89 12.65
CA ASN A 143 -14.07 14.75 13.54
C ASN A 143 -13.61 16.07 12.88
N LEU A 144 -13.75 16.21 11.56
CA LEU A 144 -13.37 17.38 10.77
C LEU A 144 -14.58 18.09 10.13
N PHE A 145 -15.81 17.80 10.58
CA PHE A 145 -17.01 18.53 10.17
C PHE A 145 -17.18 19.89 10.88
N ILE A 146 -16.16 20.34 11.64
CA ILE A 146 -15.86 21.77 11.85
C ILE A 146 -14.66 22.17 10.99
N SER A 147 -14.66 21.93 9.68
CA SER A 147 -14.22 22.92 8.67
C SER A 147 -14.14 22.33 7.26
N ARG A 148 -15.13 22.73 6.45
CA ARG A 148 -15.04 23.00 5.01
C ARG A 148 -14.73 21.82 4.08
N SER A 149 -15.84 21.30 3.55
CA SER A 149 -15.98 20.48 2.37
C SER A 149 -15.42 21.11 1.08
N ALA A 150 -15.06 20.22 0.14
CA ALA A 150 -14.78 20.41 -1.29
C ALA A 150 -13.32 20.61 -1.78
N SER A 151 -12.32 20.95 -0.96
CA SER A 151 -10.93 21.12 -1.48
C SER A 151 -9.97 19.95 -1.26
N GLN A 152 -10.32 18.97 -0.42
CA GLN A 152 -9.39 17.91 0.00
C GLN A 152 -9.27 16.73 -0.98
N MET A 153 -10.29 16.46 -1.81
CA MET A 153 -10.21 15.39 -2.81
C MET A 153 -9.20 15.69 -3.93
N ASP A 154 -8.98 16.96 -4.27
CA ASP A 154 -7.98 17.34 -5.27
C ASP A 154 -6.53 17.17 -4.77
N ARG A 155 -6.28 17.37 -3.47
CA ARG A 155 -4.92 17.29 -2.92
C ARG A 155 -4.39 15.86 -2.81
N VAL A 156 -5.25 14.89 -2.53
CA VAL A 156 -4.84 13.47 -2.45
C VAL A 156 -4.46 12.93 -3.85
N LEU A 157 -5.19 13.36 -4.88
CA LEU A 157 -4.89 12.98 -6.26
C LEU A 157 -3.63 13.67 -6.78
N GLN A 158 -3.39 14.96 -6.44
CA GLN A 158 -2.18 15.68 -6.83
C GLN A 158 -0.90 15.12 -6.18
N ASN A 159 -0.95 14.72 -4.91
CA ASN A 159 0.23 14.16 -4.23
C ASN A 159 0.60 12.78 -4.75
N THR A 160 -0.39 11.95 -5.08
CA THR A 160 -0.15 10.65 -5.70
C THR A 160 0.46 10.81 -7.11
N MET A 161 0.04 11.82 -7.87
CA MET A 161 0.60 12.15 -9.19
C MET A 161 2.05 12.67 -9.16
N SER A 162 2.49 13.31 -8.06
CA SER A 162 3.88 13.78 -7.93
C SER A 162 4.88 12.64 -7.80
N LEU A 163 4.48 11.51 -7.20
CA LEU A 163 5.33 10.33 -7.04
C LEU A 163 5.55 9.59 -8.37
N TYR A 164 4.52 9.54 -9.23
CA TYR A 164 4.63 8.92 -10.56
C TYR A 164 5.58 9.66 -11.51
N ARG A 165 5.80 10.97 -11.34
CA ARG A 165 6.69 11.74 -12.22
C ARG A 165 8.17 11.50 -11.94
N CYS A 166 8.52 11.03 -10.74
CA CYS A 166 9.92 10.88 -10.32
C CYS A 166 10.55 9.54 -10.76
N GLN A 167 9.75 8.58 -11.23
CA GLN A 167 10.21 7.21 -11.49
C GLN A 167 10.37 6.86 -12.98
N VAL A 168 10.01 7.78 -13.90
CA VAL A 168 9.98 7.51 -15.35
C VAL A 168 10.89 8.43 -16.19
N MET A 169 11.82 9.16 -15.57
CA MET A 169 12.92 9.81 -16.31
C MET A 169 14.27 9.22 -15.90
N PRO A 170 15.08 8.69 -16.84
CA PRO A 170 16.49 8.46 -16.57
C PRO A 170 17.14 9.83 -16.34
N CYS A 171 17.72 10.03 -15.16
CA CYS A 171 18.58 11.17 -14.86
C CYS A 171 19.74 11.19 -15.86
N ARG A 172 19.66 12.06 -16.87
CA ARG A 172 20.79 12.38 -17.75
C ARG A 172 21.73 13.27 -16.96
N PHE A 173 22.80 12.68 -16.44
CA PHE A 173 23.91 13.37 -15.80
C PHE A 173 24.67 14.15 -16.89
N GLU A 174 24.35 15.43 -17.10
CA GLU A 174 25.23 16.32 -17.87
C GLU A 174 26.37 16.78 -16.95
N ALA A 175 27.52 16.13 -17.10
CA ALA A 175 28.78 16.60 -16.55
C ALA A 175 29.20 17.89 -17.30
N LYS A 176 29.17 19.03 -16.62
CA LYS A 176 29.88 20.24 -17.03
C LYS A 176 31.39 19.94 -17.01
N LEU A 177 31.99 19.78 -18.19
CA LEU A 177 33.43 19.91 -18.37
C LEU A 177 33.84 21.37 -18.16
N ARG A 178 34.88 21.55 -17.35
CA ARG A 178 35.65 22.80 -17.25
C ARG A 178 36.46 23.03 -18.51
#